data_AF-Q4GZM0-F1
#
_entry.id   AF-Q4GZM0-F1
#
_cell.length_a   1.000
_cell.length_b   1.000
_cell.length_c   1.000
_cell.angle_alpha   90.00
_cell.angle_beta   90.00
_cell.angle_gamma   90.00
#
_symmetry.space_group_name_H-M   'P 1'
#
loop_
_entity.id
_entity.type
_entity.pdbx_description
1 polymer ?
#
loop_
_entity_poly.entity_id
_entity_poly.type
_entity_poly.pdbx_seq_one_letter_code
_entity_poly.pdbx_strand_id
1 'polypeptide(L)'
;MAVSNLPLADRVWNTHAWAMNHGFTDYVILDSVVTTAIGTDGIALIAERFQSMIQAPVKIEKQGPLLTRIRPVDKDGVDAKPKSNMTLKKDKVPRPPNAFILYR
;
A
#
# COMPACT_ATOMS: atom_id res chain seq x y z
N MET A 1 -23.02 -9.78 14.96
CA MET A 1 -21.78 -10.13 14.22
C MET A 1 -21.62 -9.10 13.13
N ALA A 2 -20.49 -8.38 13.06
CA ALA A 2 -20.24 -7.43 11.98
C ALA A 2 -19.98 -8.23 10.69
N VAL A 3 -20.67 -7.89 9.61
CA VAL A 3 -20.50 -8.57 8.31
C VAL A 3 -19.27 -7.96 7.64
N SER A 4 -18.25 -8.78 7.40
CA SER A 4 -17.00 -8.35 6.78
C SER A 4 -17.24 -7.91 5.32
N ASN A 5 -17.02 -6.63 5.02
CA ASN A 5 -17.15 -6.09 3.66
C ASN A 5 -15.81 -6.15 2.92
N LEU A 6 -15.46 -7.33 2.42
CA LEU A 6 -14.19 -7.57 1.70
C LEU A 6 -14.02 -6.71 0.44
N PRO A 7 -15.06 -6.46 -0.39
CA PRO A 7 -14.94 -5.54 -1.52
C PRO A 7 -14.56 -4.12 -1.10
N LEU A 8 -15.11 -3.63 0.03
CA LEU A 8 -14.73 -2.34 0.58
C LEU A 8 -13.27 -2.34 1.07
N ALA A 9 -12.84 -3.41 1.76
CA ALA A 9 -11.46 -3.55 2.21
C ALA A 9 -10.46 -3.51 1.03
N ASP A 10 -10.77 -4.17 -0.08
CA ASP A 10 -9.93 -4.16 -1.28
C ASP A 10 -9.86 -2.75 -1.92
N ARG A 11 -10.99 -2.03 -1.99
CA ARG A 11 -11.01 -0.64 -2.48
C ARG A 11 -10.20 0.31 -1.60
N VAL A 12 -10.31 0.16 -0.28
CA VAL A 12 -9.52 0.93 0.70
C VAL A 12 -8.04 0.63 0.50
N TRP A 13 -7.67 -0.66 0.40
CA TRP A 13 -6.30 -1.06 0.12
C TRP A 13 -5.76 -0.42 -1.17
N ASN A 14 -6.49 -0.50 -2.29
CA ASN A 14 -6.04 0.06 -3.56
C ASN A 14 -5.73 1.57 -3.48
N THR A 15 -6.49 2.31 -2.67
CA THR A 15 -6.26 3.73 -2.43
C THR A 15 -4.94 3.96 -1.68
N HIS A 16 -4.69 3.17 -0.63
CA HIS A 16 -3.43 3.27 0.14
C HIS A 16 -2.22 2.75 -0.65
N ALA A 17 -2.35 1.64 -1.38
CA ALA A 17 -1.31 1.09 -2.23
C ALA A 17 -0.88 2.10 -3.30
N TRP A 18 -1.84 2.79 -3.92
CA TRP A 18 -1.54 3.89 -4.83
C TRP A 18 -0.71 4.98 -4.14
N ALA A 19 -1.12 5.43 -2.95
CA ALA A 19 -0.40 6.48 -2.22
C ALA A 19 1.03 6.05 -1.84
N MET A 20 1.23 4.79 -1.46
CA MET A 20 2.52 4.22 -1.12
C MET A 20 3.44 4.11 -2.35
N ASN A 21 2.91 3.64 -3.48
CA ASN A 21 3.67 3.54 -4.73
C ASN A 21 4.16 4.91 -5.25
N HIS A 22 3.51 6.00 -4.85
CA HIS A 22 3.92 7.37 -5.17
C HIS A 22 4.77 8.02 -4.06
N GLY A 23 5.08 7.29 -2.98
CA GLY A 23 5.92 7.78 -1.89
C GLY A 23 5.25 8.78 -0.95
N PHE A 24 3.92 8.90 -0.96
CA PHE A 24 3.20 9.83 -0.07
C PHE A 24 3.09 9.32 1.36
N THR A 25 3.06 8.00 1.54
CA THR A 25 2.93 7.37 2.86
C THR A 25 3.60 6.01 2.86
N ASP A 26 3.97 5.55 4.05
CA ASP A 26 4.60 4.27 4.33
C ASP A 26 3.78 3.43 5.33
N TYR A 27 2.55 3.84 5.65
CA TYR A 27 1.64 3.14 6.54
C TYR A 27 0.18 3.30 6.10
N VAL A 28 -0.69 2.44 6.60
CA VAL A 28 -2.16 2.56 6.42
C VAL A 28 -2.76 3.14 7.70
N ILE A 29 -3.61 4.16 7.57
CA ILE A 29 -4.48 4.63 8.68
C ILE A 29 -5.92 4.38 8.26
N LEU A 30 -6.66 3.68 9.10
CA LEU A 30 -8.08 3.42 8.95
C LEU A 30 -8.84 4.14 10.05
N ASP A 31 -9.88 4.88 9.65
CA ASP A 31 -10.84 5.46 10.59
C ASP A 31 -11.67 4.35 11.25
N SER A 32 -12.18 4.61 12.45
CA SER A 32 -13.12 3.75 13.18
C SER A 32 -14.31 3.32 12.33
N VAL A 33 -14.90 4.22 11.53
CA VAL A 33 -16.05 3.90 10.67
C VAL A 33 -15.66 2.88 9.60
N VAL A 34 -14.50 3.06 8.98
CA VAL A 34 -13.97 2.14 7.97
C VAL A 34 -13.63 0.80 8.62
N THR A 35 -12.96 0.83 9.78
CA THR A 35 -12.57 -0.34 10.57
C THR A 35 -13.80 -1.18 10.94
N THR A 36 -14.88 -0.54 11.38
CA THR A 36 -16.15 -1.21 11.69
C THR A 36 -16.84 -1.74 10.44
N ALA A 37 -16.80 -1.01 9.32
CA ALA A 37 -17.47 -1.40 8.07
C ALA A 37 -16.80 -2.59 7.38
N ILE A 38 -15.46 -2.67 7.41
CA ILE A 38 -14.72 -3.78 6.79
C ILE A 38 -14.61 -5.00 7.71
N GLY A 39 -14.73 -4.80 9.03
CA GLY A 39 -14.61 -5.84 10.03
C GLY A 39 -13.17 -6.35 10.20
N THR A 40 -12.99 -7.34 11.08
CA THR A 40 -11.68 -7.93 11.36
C THR A 40 -11.05 -8.59 10.14
N ASP A 41 -11.86 -9.25 9.31
CA ASP A 41 -11.37 -9.95 8.12
C ASP A 41 -10.90 -8.96 7.05
N GLY A 42 -11.56 -7.82 6.92
CA GLY A 42 -11.12 -6.74 6.03
C GLY A 42 -9.80 -6.12 6.47
N ILE A 43 -9.59 -5.92 7.78
CA ILE A 43 -8.31 -5.43 8.31
C ILE A 43 -7.20 -6.46 8.05
N ALA A 44 -7.48 -7.75 8.27
CA ALA A 44 -6.53 -8.82 8.01
C ALA A 44 -6.13 -8.87 6.52
N LEU A 45 -7.10 -8.72 5.62
CA LEU A 45 -6.84 -8.66 4.18
C LEU A 45 -5.95 -7.46 3.81
N ILE A 46 -6.22 -6.27 4.35
CA ILE A 46 -5.38 -5.08 4.12
C ILE A 46 -3.96 -5.34 4.63
N ALA A 47 -3.80 -5.94 5.82
CA ALA A 47 -2.49 -6.26 6.38
C ALA A 47 -1.72 -7.28 5.52
N GLU A 48 -2.38 -8.35 5.05
CA GLU A 48 -1.78 -9.35 4.18
C GLU A 48 -1.31 -8.75 2.85
N ARG A 49 -2.16 -7.90 2.23
CA ARG A 49 -1.81 -7.19 1.00
C ARG A 49 -0.64 -6.24 1.23
N PHE A 50 -0.63 -5.53 2.35
CA PHE A 50 0.46 -4.63 2.69
C PHE A 50 1.78 -5.37 2.88
N GLN A 51 1.77 -6.44 3.69
CA GLN A 51 2.92 -7.32 3.88
C GLN A 51 3.44 -7.89 2.56
N SER A 52 2.54 -8.30 1.65
CA SER A 52 2.90 -8.80 0.32
C SER A 52 3.56 -7.72 -0.54
N MET A 53 3.09 -6.47 -0.45
CA MET A 53 3.61 -5.36 -1.24
C MET A 53 5.01 -4.94 -0.79
N ILE A 54 5.23 -4.82 0.53
CA ILE A 54 6.53 -4.37 1.07
C ILE A 54 7.51 -5.51 1.33
N GLN A 55 7.06 -6.77 1.23
CA GLN A 55 7.83 -7.97 1.54
C GLN A 55 8.46 -7.94 2.95
N ALA A 56 7.76 -7.35 3.91
CA ALA A 56 8.20 -7.17 5.29
C ALA A 56 7.02 -7.37 6.24
N PRO A 57 7.26 -7.83 7.48
CA PRO A 57 6.20 -8.02 8.45
C PRO A 57 5.54 -6.68 8.78
N VAL A 58 4.23 -6.72 9.02
CA VAL A 58 3.43 -5.54 9.36
C VAL A 58 2.79 -5.73 10.74
N LYS A 59 2.62 -4.63 11.45
CA LYS A 59 1.96 -4.59 12.75
C LYS A 59 0.69 -3.75 12.66
N ILE A 60 -0.40 -4.28 13.22
CA ILE A 60 -1.67 -3.58 13.37
C ILE A 60 -1.72 -3.01 14.79
N GLU A 61 -1.82 -1.69 14.92
CA GLU A 61 -1.90 -0.99 16.20
C GLU A 61 -3.15 -0.11 16.24
N LYS A 62 -3.90 -0.16 17.33
CA LYS A 62 -5.00 0.79 17.57
C LYS A 62 -4.43 2.08 18.14
N GLN A 63 -4.53 3.15 17.38
CA GLN A 63 -4.11 4.48 17.81
C GLN A 63 -5.31 5.18 18.46
N GLY A 64 -5.58 4.80 19.72
CA GLY A 64 -6.76 5.25 20.45
C GLY A 64 -8.05 4.57 20.00
N PRO A 65 -9.23 5.11 20.40
CA PRO A 65 -10.52 4.51 20.06
C PRO A 65 -10.94 4.74 18.61
N LEU A 66 -10.28 5.66 17.89
CA LEU A 66 -10.75 6.18 16.61
C LEU A 66 -9.96 5.69 15.40
N LEU A 67 -8.73 5.22 15.57
CA LEU A 67 -7.85 4.94 14.44
C LEU A 67 -7.18 3.57 14.57
N THR A 68 -7.10 2.86 13.45
CA THR A 68 -6.29 1.64 13.32
C THR A 68 -5.16 1.92 12.34
N ARG A 69 -3.92 1.79 12.82
CA ARG A 69 -2.71 1.97 12.00
C ARG A 69 -2.10 0.62 11.66
N ILE A 70 -1.72 0.45 10.40
CA ILE A 70 -0.96 -0.72 9.93
C ILE A 70 0.38 -0.20 9.41
N ARG A 71 1.49 -0.63 10.02
CA ARG A 71 2.84 -0.16 9.69
C ARG A 71 3.83 -1.32 9.50
N PRO A 72 4.88 -1.15 8.69
CA PRO A 72 5.97 -2.12 8.64
C PRO A 72 6.68 -2.19 9.98
N VAL A 73 7.18 -3.38 10.32
CA VAL A 73 8.10 -3.59 11.43
C VAL A 73 9.30 -4.37 10.95
N ASP A 74 10.46 -4.11 11.56
CA ASP A 74 11.65 -4.92 11.34
C ASP A 74 11.50 -6.26 12.05
N LYS A 75 12.39 -7.22 11.75
CA LYS A 75 12.39 -8.56 12.37
C LYS A 75 12.47 -8.51 13.91
N ASP A 76 12.98 -7.41 14.45
CA ASP A 76 13.10 -7.13 15.89
C ASP A 76 11.91 -6.36 16.47
N GLY A 77 10.85 -6.11 15.69
CA GLY A 77 9.64 -5.39 16.13
C GLY A 77 9.78 -3.87 16.24
N VAL A 78 10.89 -3.32 15.75
CA VAL A 78 11.18 -1.87 15.66
C VAL A 78 10.55 -1.30 14.37
N ASP A 79 10.18 -0.02 14.35
CA ASP A 79 9.69 0.68 13.17
C ASP A 79 10.63 0.49 11.96
N ALA A 80 10.26 -0.38 11.03
CA ALA A 80 10.95 -0.49 9.76
C ALA A 80 10.46 0.63 8.85
N LYS A 81 11.37 1.47 8.37
CA LYS A 81 11.07 2.21 7.14
C LYS A 81 10.99 1.18 6.02
N PRO A 82 9.93 1.14 5.21
CA PRO A 82 9.89 0.22 4.09
C PRO A 82 11.08 0.56 3.20
N LYS A 83 11.97 -0.41 2.99
CA LYS A 83 13.01 -0.28 1.99
C LYS A 83 12.29 -0.16 0.66
N SER A 84 12.16 1.07 0.19
CA SER A 84 11.71 1.37 -1.17
C SER A 84 12.65 0.66 -2.14
N ASN A 85 12.31 -0.57 -2.49
CA ASN A 85 12.77 -1.20 -3.72
C ASN A 85 11.99 -0.59 -4.90
N MET A 86 11.91 0.75 -4.97
CA MET A 86 11.88 1.40 -6.27
C MET A 86 13.24 1.12 -6.89
N THR A 87 13.37 -0.05 -7.52
CA THR A 87 14.17 -0.11 -8.72
C THR A 87 13.45 0.83 -9.67
N LEU A 88 13.87 2.10 -9.67
CA LEU A 88 13.59 3.04 -10.72
C LEU A 88 14.30 2.44 -11.95
N LYS A 89 13.68 1.43 -12.57
CA LYS A 89 14.01 1.05 -13.92
C LYS A 89 13.62 2.28 -14.73
N LYS A 90 14.59 3.18 -14.88
CA LYS A 90 14.69 4.00 -16.08
C LYS A 90 14.86 2.98 -17.20
N ASP A 91 13.76 2.36 -17.61
CA ASP A 91 13.66 1.79 -18.93
C ASP A 91 14.05 2.93 -19.85
N LYS A 92 15.29 2.86 -20.34
CA LYS A 92 15.76 3.69 -21.43
C LYS A 92 14.83 3.32 -22.57
N VAL A 93 13.71 4.02 -22.71
CA VAL A 93 12.89 3.97 -23.91
C VAL A 93 13.86 4.33 -25.03
N PRO A 94 14.25 3.40 -25.91
CA PRO A 94 15.06 3.78 -27.06
C PRO A 94 14.20 4.74 -27.86
N ARG A 95 14.62 6.00 -27.96
CA ARG A 95 13.95 6.96 -28.84
C ARG A 95 13.96 6.34 -30.24
N PRO A 96 12.80 6.24 -30.92
CA PRO A 96 12.81 5.76 -32.30
C PRO A 96 13.76 6.67 -33.11
N PRO A 97 14.54 6.11 -34.05
CA PRO A 97 15.36 6.91 -34.94
C PRO A 97 14.43 7.86 -35.69
N ASN A 98 14.81 9.12 -35.72
CA ASN A 98 14.09 10.22 -36.37
C ASN A 98 13.70 9.81 -37.79
N ALA A 99 12.45 9.40 -37.99
CA ALA A 99 11.95 8.93 -39.28
C ALA A 99 11.71 10.15 -40.18
N PHE A 100 12.62 10.36 -41.12
CA PHE A 100 12.41 10.90 -42.46
C PHE A 100 11.26 11.91 -42.63
N ILE A 101 11.59 13.20 -42.54
CA ILE A 101 10.76 14.24 -43.18
C ILE A 101 11.27 14.45 -44.60
N LEU A 102 10.52 13.85 -45.52
CA LEU A 102 10.16 14.27 -46.89
C LEU A 102 11.27 14.42 -47.95
N TYR A 103 11.10 13.57 -48.98
CA TYR A 103 11.48 13.73 -50.37
C TYR A 103 11.55 15.20 -50.82
N ARG A 104 12.66 15.55 -51.50
CA ARG A 104 12.70 16.62 -52.50
C ARG A 104 12.88 15.99 -53.86
#